data_AF-A0A964YQU0-F1
#
_entry.id   AF-A0A964YQU0-F1
#
_cell.length_a   1.000
_cell.length_b   1.000
_cell.length_c   1.000
_cell.angle_alpha   90.00
_cell.angle_beta   90.00
_cell.angle_gamma   90.00
#
_symmetry.space_group_name_H-M   'P 1'
#
loop_
_entity.id
_entity.type
_entity.pdbx_description
1 polymer ?
#
loop_
_entity_poly.entity_id
_entity_poly.type
_entity_poly.pdbx_seq_one_letter_code
_entity_poly.pdbx_strand_id
1 'polypeptide(L)'
;MASGVYNPAYENLPYDQIICVDRCSELVRTYPRQGSKVRFIGRDALFAIDQLKNEGVQVHALVSMNEGLFEGGGSYPIFSGFLMGYLSPILAEELVLICDLSYYNQSNMKGLSRLDWGFEKVREINRGDEGFMDPHQFYNNPGENPNRGNQFILRKANKKTLVQNQHGVDVQILQRSLWEDESRLDFIAFPLTSRHELLNGSEQGIHSPAEFFRHKGVMDIENLTFYEILDLAHHLGAQKLGLGPWNKDQYREVFEILQSNHVAGFQSIYFYHLSPNDYRELYHCNETANNH
;
A
#
# COMPACT_ATOMS: atom_id res chain seq x y z
N MET A 1 -11.37 4.30 -6.52
CA MET A 1 -10.74 5.59 -6.90
C MET A 1 -10.59 5.63 -8.40
N ALA A 2 -10.80 6.76 -9.09
CA ALA A 2 -10.53 6.91 -10.53
C ALA A 2 -10.06 8.36 -10.82
N SER A 3 -9.08 8.59 -11.70
CA SER A 3 -8.61 9.94 -12.07
C SER A 3 -9.18 10.37 -13.44
N GLY A 4 -9.10 11.67 -13.77
CA GLY A 4 -9.54 12.22 -15.05
C GLY A 4 -10.86 12.99 -15.04
N VAL A 5 -11.32 13.36 -16.24
CA VAL A 5 -12.55 14.16 -16.45
C VAL A 5 -13.77 13.40 -15.90
N TYR A 6 -14.72 14.14 -15.32
CA TYR A 6 -16.01 13.56 -14.94
C TYR A 6 -16.67 12.82 -16.11
N ASN A 7 -16.98 11.54 -15.90
CA ASN A 7 -17.76 10.72 -16.82
C ASN A 7 -19.17 10.50 -16.25
N PRO A 8 -20.24 10.95 -16.94
CA PRO A 8 -21.62 10.70 -16.51
C PRO A 8 -21.97 9.22 -16.30
N ALA A 9 -21.24 8.29 -16.94
CA ALA A 9 -21.43 6.86 -16.71
C ALA A 9 -21.20 6.44 -15.25
N TYR A 10 -20.39 7.20 -14.49
CA TYR A 10 -20.12 6.93 -13.08
C TYR A 10 -21.38 6.99 -12.20
N GLU A 11 -22.38 7.78 -12.58
CA GLU A 11 -23.67 7.86 -11.88
C GLU A 11 -24.45 6.53 -11.91
N ASN A 12 -24.16 5.66 -12.88
CA ASN A 12 -24.85 4.38 -13.06
C ASN A 12 -24.09 3.20 -12.44
N LEU A 13 -22.88 3.42 -11.90
CA LEU A 13 -22.11 2.35 -11.28
C LEU A 13 -22.81 1.81 -10.00
N PRO A 14 -22.66 0.53 -9.64
CA PRO A 14 -23.36 -0.09 -8.50
C PRO A 14 -22.70 0.24 -7.15
N TYR A 15 -22.31 1.49 -6.94
CA TYR A 15 -21.72 1.98 -5.69
C TYR A 15 -22.44 3.22 -5.20
N ASP A 16 -22.52 3.36 -3.87
CA ASP A 16 -23.16 4.49 -3.19
C ASP A 16 -22.42 5.81 -3.45
N GLN A 17 -21.10 5.74 -3.59
CA GLN A 17 -20.24 6.87 -3.92
C GLN A 17 -19.11 6.45 -4.85
N ILE A 18 -18.68 7.38 -5.69
CA ILE A 18 -17.49 7.27 -6.53
C ILE A 18 -16.53 8.36 -6.12
N ILE A 19 -15.33 7.99 -5.67
CA ILE A 19 -14.30 8.95 -5.27
C ILE A 19 -13.25 9.02 -6.36
N CYS A 20 -13.10 10.20 -6.95
CA CYS A 20 -12.07 10.50 -7.92
C CYS A 20 -10.93 11.25 -7.25
N VAL A 21 -9.71 10.72 -7.31
CA VAL A 21 -8.52 11.35 -6.73
C VAL A 21 -7.61 11.77 -7.86
N ASP A 22 -7.42 13.08 -8.02
CA ASP A 22 -6.63 13.64 -9.11
C ASP A 22 -6.17 15.04 -8.70
N ARG A 23 -4.88 15.34 -8.88
CA ARG A 23 -4.31 16.66 -8.56
C ARG A 23 -4.33 17.62 -9.77
N CYS A 24 -5.22 17.43 -10.74
CA CYS A 24 -5.35 18.33 -11.88
C CYS A 24 -6.37 19.45 -11.62
N SER A 25 -5.87 20.66 -11.31
CA SER A 25 -6.70 21.85 -11.09
C SER A 25 -7.54 22.26 -12.31
N GLU A 26 -7.13 21.89 -13.52
CA GLU A 26 -7.86 22.17 -14.76
C GLU A 26 -9.17 21.36 -14.84
N LEU A 27 -9.20 20.17 -14.22
CA LEU A 27 -10.37 19.29 -14.23
C LEU A 27 -11.47 19.73 -13.26
N VAL A 28 -11.18 20.65 -12.33
CA VAL A 28 -12.16 21.15 -11.34
C VAL A 28 -13.43 21.68 -12.01
N ARG A 29 -13.31 22.29 -13.19
CA ARG A 29 -14.45 22.82 -13.96
C ARG A 29 -15.39 21.72 -14.47
N THR A 30 -14.90 20.48 -14.55
CA THR A 30 -15.64 19.32 -15.03
C THR A 30 -16.37 18.59 -13.90
N TYR A 31 -16.09 18.95 -12.65
CA TYR A 31 -16.67 18.27 -11.50
C TYR A 31 -18.20 18.44 -11.46
N PRO A 32 -18.94 17.40 -11.07
CA PRO A 32 -20.39 17.41 -11.11
C PRO A 32 -20.97 18.45 -10.14
N ARG A 33 -22.18 18.91 -10.46
CA ARG A 33 -22.94 19.84 -9.61
C ARG A 33 -23.51 19.10 -8.39
N GLN A 34 -24.05 19.86 -7.44
CA GLN A 34 -24.66 19.33 -6.21
C GLN A 34 -25.64 18.17 -6.51
N GLY A 35 -25.59 17.12 -5.69
CA GLY A 35 -26.47 15.94 -5.78
C GLY A 35 -25.89 14.74 -6.52
N SER A 36 -24.69 14.83 -7.07
CA SER A 36 -23.94 13.70 -7.65
C SER A 36 -23.39 12.77 -6.57
N LYS A 37 -23.33 11.46 -6.87
CA LYS A 37 -22.61 10.49 -6.01
C LYS A 37 -21.11 10.47 -6.27
N VAL A 38 -20.65 11.19 -7.29
CA VAL A 38 -19.25 11.31 -7.67
C VAL A 38 -18.63 12.50 -6.94
N ARG A 39 -17.61 12.22 -6.14
CA ARG A 39 -16.84 13.20 -5.36
C ARG A 39 -15.41 13.26 -5.88
N PHE A 40 -14.90 14.46 -6.11
CA PHE A 40 -13.50 14.67 -6.49
C PHE A 40 -12.67 15.15 -5.30
N ILE A 41 -11.46 14.60 -5.17
CA ILE A 41 -10.43 15.01 -4.22
C ILE A 41 -9.24 15.51 -5.02
N GLY A 42 -9.10 16.83 -5.06
CA GLY A 42 -8.08 17.58 -5.81
C GLY A 42 -6.68 17.56 -5.20
N ARG A 43 -6.18 16.41 -4.76
CA ARG A 43 -4.93 16.29 -3.97
C ARG A 43 -4.10 15.08 -4.40
N ASP A 44 -2.85 15.06 -3.96
CA ASP A 44 -2.00 13.87 -4.09
C ASP A 44 -2.60 12.68 -3.31
N ALA A 45 -2.35 11.46 -3.80
CA ALA A 45 -2.98 10.25 -3.29
C ALA A 45 -2.70 10.01 -1.79
N LEU A 46 -1.49 10.31 -1.30
CA LEU A 46 -1.15 10.13 0.12
C LEU A 46 -2.04 10.98 1.04
N PHE A 47 -2.27 12.24 0.68
CA PHE A 47 -3.13 13.16 1.45
C PHE A 47 -4.61 12.82 1.28
N ALA A 48 -5.02 12.37 0.09
CA ALA A 48 -6.38 11.90 -0.13
C ALA A 48 -6.68 10.66 0.74
N ILE A 49 -5.73 9.75 0.91
CA ILE A 49 -5.85 8.57 1.78
C ILE A 49 -6.05 9.01 3.24
N ASP A 50 -5.25 9.97 3.74
CA ASP A 50 -5.43 10.52 5.09
C ASP A 50 -6.82 11.12 5.30
N GLN A 51 -7.31 11.89 4.31
CA GLN A 51 -8.65 12.45 4.37
C GLN A 51 -9.72 11.34 4.42
N LEU A 52 -9.63 10.35 3.54
CA LEU A 52 -10.60 9.25 3.45
C LEU A 52 -10.58 8.37 4.71
N LYS A 53 -9.41 8.14 5.29
CA LYS A 53 -9.24 7.43 6.56
C LYS A 53 -9.93 8.17 7.71
N ASN A 54 -9.76 9.49 7.79
CA ASN A 54 -10.40 10.33 8.81
C ASN A 54 -11.93 10.40 8.66
N GLU A 55 -12.43 10.27 7.43
CA GLU A 55 -13.86 10.20 7.12
C GLU A 55 -14.47 8.80 7.36
N GLY A 56 -13.64 7.79 7.67
CA GLY A 56 -14.10 6.42 7.88
C GLY A 56 -14.56 5.73 6.60
N VAL A 57 -14.03 6.13 5.44
CA VAL A 57 -14.41 5.55 4.14
C VAL A 57 -13.84 4.15 3.98
N GLN A 58 -14.67 3.23 3.47
CA GLN A 58 -14.27 1.89 3.06
C GLN A 58 -14.47 1.70 1.55
N VAL A 59 -13.37 1.45 0.84
CA VAL A 59 -13.30 1.33 -0.62
C VAL A 59 -13.48 -0.14 -1.02
N HIS A 60 -14.59 -0.42 -1.71
CA HIS A 60 -14.92 -1.75 -2.23
C HIS A 60 -14.44 -1.96 -3.68
N ALA A 61 -14.10 -0.88 -4.38
CA ALA A 61 -13.54 -0.94 -5.72
C ALA A 61 -12.44 0.10 -5.94
N LEU A 62 -11.29 -0.37 -6.40
CA LEU A 62 -10.12 0.44 -6.75
C LEU A 62 -9.94 0.40 -8.28
N VAL A 63 -9.84 1.56 -8.91
CA VAL A 63 -9.62 1.69 -10.35
C VAL A 63 -8.34 2.46 -10.59
N SER A 64 -7.44 1.93 -11.40
CA SER A 64 -6.29 2.69 -11.93
C SER A 64 -5.97 2.17 -13.32
N MET A 65 -6.53 2.84 -14.32
CA MET A 65 -6.34 2.52 -15.74
C MET A 65 -5.07 3.14 -16.31
N ASN A 66 -4.58 4.22 -15.69
CA ASN A 66 -3.36 4.92 -16.05
C ASN A 66 -2.70 5.38 -14.75
N GLU A 67 -1.43 5.00 -14.54
CA GLU A 67 -0.68 5.46 -13.37
C GLU A 67 -0.08 6.85 -13.56
N GLY A 68 -0.16 7.40 -14.77
CA GLY A 68 -0.06 8.83 -15.05
C GLY A 68 1.01 9.57 -14.26
N LEU A 69 2.26 9.09 -14.27
CA LEU A 69 3.38 9.82 -13.64
C LEU A 69 3.55 11.24 -14.21
N PHE A 70 3.03 11.49 -15.42
CA PHE A 70 3.00 12.80 -16.06
C PHE A 70 1.58 13.37 -16.25
N GLU A 71 0.57 12.52 -16.45
CA GLU A 71 -0.81 12.94 -16.80
C GLU A 71 -1.74 13.06 -15.58
N GLY A 72 -1.41 12.41 -14.45
CA GLY A 72 -2.15 12.47 -13.19
C GLY A 72 -1.41 13.24 -12.08
N GLY A 73 -0.25 13.82 -12.39
CA GLY A 73 0.57 14.58 -11.44
C GLY A 73 1.16 13.75 -10.29
N GLY A 74 1.24 12.43 -10.44
CA GLY A 74 1.86 11.54 -9.45
C GLY A 74 3.36 11.39 -9.68
N SER A 75 4.18 11.37 -8.64
CA SER A 75 5.63 11.14 -8.77
C SER A 75 6.05 9.70 -8.50
N TYR A 76 5.08 8.83 -8.26
CA TYR A 76 5.25 7.43 -7.90
C TYR A 76 4.07 6.59 -8.42
N PRO A 77 4.28 5.30 -8.72
CA PRO A 77 3.22 4.43 -9.22
C PRO A 77 2.21 4.10 -8.12
N ILE A 78 0.92 4.04 -8.50
CA ILE A 78 -0.19 3.75 -7.58
C ILE A 78 -0.10 2.33 -7.04
N PHE A 79 0.27 1.38 -7.90
CA PHE A 79 0.47 -0.02 -7.59
C PHE A 79 1.89 -0.32 -7.09
N SER A 80 2.52 0.65 -6.43
CA SER A 80 3.71 0.42 -5.61
C SER A 80 3.34 -0.26 -4.29
N GLY A 81 4.24 -1.06 -3.74
CA GLY A 81 4.04 -1.69 -2.42
C GLY A 81 3.78 -0.67 -1.32
N PHE A 82 4.49 0.47 -1.31
CA PHE A 82 4.27 1.47 -0.26
C PHE A 82 2.88 2.12 -0.34
N LEU A 83 2.41 2.50 -1.54
CA LEU A 83 1.11 3.16 -1.66
C LEU A 83 -0.04 2.16 -1.46
N MET A 84 0.07 0.96 -2.02
CA MET A 84 -0.93 -0.09 -1.78
C MET A 84 -0.98 -0.49 -0.31
N GLY A 85 0.17 -0.56 0.36
CA GLY A 85 0.23 -0.71 1.81
C GLY A 85 -0.49 0.43 2.53
N TYR A 86 -0.22 1.68 2.15
CA TYR A 86 -0.85 2.85 2.76
C TYR A 86 -2.36 2.95 2.49
N LEU A 87 -2.82 2.45 1.35
CA LEU A 87 -4.23 2.32 1.01
C LEU A 87 -4.96 1.27 1.85
N SER A 88 -4.27 0.19 2.24
CA SER A 88 -4.87 -0.97 2.90
C SER A 88 -5.89 -0.65 4.01
N PRO A 89 -5.65 0.30 4.94
CA PRO A 89 -6.60 0.62 6.01
C PRO A 89 -7.98 1.08 5.54
N ILE A 90 -8.08 1.69 4.35
CA ILE A 90 -9.35 2.15 3.77
C ILE A 90 -9.90 1.19 2.71
N LEU A 91 -9.17 0.12 2.36
CA LEU A 91 -9.65 -0.91 1.44
C LEU A 91 -10.50 -1.94 2.21
N ALA A 92 -11.59 -2.37 1.58
CA ALA A 92 -12.39 -3.48 2.10
C ALA A 92 -11.58 -4.79 2.16
N GLU A 93 -12.03 -5.72 3.01
CA GLU A 93 -11.43 -7.05 3.15
C GLU A 93 -11.38 -7.80 1.81
N GLU A 94 -12.46 -7.68 1.04
CA GLU A 94 -12.54 -8.12 -0.35
C GLU A 94 -12.88 -6.90 -1.23
N LEU A 95 -12.11 -6.67 -2.30
CA LEU A 95 -12.31 -5.55 -3.20
C LEU A 95 -12.25 -5.96 -4.68
N VAL A 96 -12.88 -5.16 -5.52
CA VAL A 96 -12.71 -5.22 -6.98
C VAL A 96 -11.57 -4.28 -7.39
N LEU A 97 -10.52 -4.85 -7.97
CA LEU A 97 -9.47 -4.08 -8.63
C LEU A 97 -9.75 -4.02 -10.13
N ILE A 98 -9.79 -2.81 -10.70
CA ILE A 98 -9.83 -2.58 -12.15
C ILE A 98 -8.53 -1.86 -12.53
N CYS A 99 -7.73 -2.47 -13.41
CA CYS A 99 -6.45 -1.91 -13.79
C CYS A 99 -6.05 -2.25 -15.22
N ASP A 100 -5.13 -1.49 -15.79
CA ASP A 100 -4.52 -1.86 -17.07
C ASP A 100 -3.14 -2.50 -16.87
N LEU A 101 -3.07 -3.83 -17.00
CA LEU A 101 -1.79 -4.55 -16.90
C LEU A 101 -0.86 -4.26 -18.09
N SER A 102 -1.39 -3.79 -19.23
CA SER A 102 -0.57 -3.52 -20.42
C SER A 102 0.31 -2.27 -20.27
N TYR A 103 0.00 -1.41 -19.30
CA TYR A 103 0.82 -0.24 -18.96
C TYR A 103 2.23 -0.63 -18.45
N TYR A 104 2.42 -1.87 -18.00
CA TYR A 104 3.70 -2.37 -17.51
C TYR A 104 4.41 -3.18 -18.58
N ASN A 105 5.46 -2.59 -19.15
CA ASN A 105 6.35 -3.27 -20.09
C ASN A 105 7.06 -4.49 -19.45
N GLN A 106 7.62 -5.39 -20.28
CA GLN A 106 8.22 -6.67 -19.85
C GLN A 106 9.26 -6.55 -18.71
N SER A 107 9.93 -5.40 -18.56
CA SER A 107 10.84 -5.11 -17.44
C SER A 107 10.12 -4.82 -16.11
N ASN A 108 8.92 -4.24 -16.14
CA ASN A 108 8.10 -3.89 -14.96
C ASN A 108 6.97 -4.89 -14.67
N MET A 109 6.72 -5.87 -15.54
CA MET A 109 5.68 -6.89 -15.35
C MET A 109 5.83 -7.72 -14.06
N LYS A 110 7.03 -7.80 -13.46
CA LYS A 110 7.25 -8.58 -12.23
C LYS A 110 6.52 -8.00 -11.00
N GLY A 111 6.25 -6.69 -10.98
CA GLY A 111 5.55 -6.03 -9.86
C GLY A 111 4.04 -6.28 -9.85
N LEU A 112 3.39 -6.33 -11.03
CA LEU A 112 1.94 -6.52 -11.13
C LEU A 112 1.49 -7.95 -11.44
N SER A 113 2.35 -8.77 -12.04
CA SER A 113 2.03 -10.20 -12.24
C SER A 113 1.84 -10.96 -10.92
N ARG A 114 2.25 -10.37 -9.80
CA ARG A 114 2.14 -10.98 -8.48
C ARG A 114 0.91 -10.52 -7.69
N LEU A 115 0.33 -9.35 -7.99
CA LEU A 115 -0.75 -8.72 -7.20
C LEU A 115 -0.49 -8.81 -5.68
N ASP A 116 0.78 -8.87 -5.29
CA ASP A 116 1.26 -9.30 -3.98
C ASP A 116 1.48 -8.09 -3.07
N TRP A 117 0.47 -7.23 -3.01
CA TRP A 117 0.47 -6.05 -2.16
C TRP A 117 -0.23 -6.31 -0.82
N GLY A 118 0.00 -7.50 -0.25
CA GLY A 118 -0.76 -7.98 0.90
C GLY A 118 -2.18 -8.40 0.51
N PHE A 119 -2.39 -8.82 -0.75
CA PHE A 119 -3.64 -9.36 -1.24
C PHE A 119 -3.44 -10.72 -1.92
N GLU A 120 -4.47 -11.55 -1.85
CA GLU A 120 -4.62 -12.79 -2.61
C GLU A 120 -5.60 -12.57 -3.76
N LYS A 121 -5.23 -12.98 -4.99
CA LYS A 121 -6.15 -12.99 -6.13
C LYS A 121 -7.17 -14.11 -5.93
N VAL A 122 -8.42 -13.74 -5.63
CA VAL A 122 -9.54 -14.68 -5.49
C VAL A 122 -9.99 -15.17 -6.86
N ARG A 123 -10.27 -14.23 -7.78
CA ARG A 123 -10.63 -14.54 -9.17
C ARG A 123 -10.41 -13.37 -10.11
N GLU A 124 -10.37 -13.68 -11.40
CA GLU A 124 -10.49 -12.71 -12.48
C GLU A 124 -11.96 -12.55 -12.88
N ILE A 125 -12.35 -11.33 -13.27
CA ILE A 125 -13.69 -11.01 -13.78
C ILE A 125 -13.56 -10.80 -15.28
N ASN A 126 -14.12 -11.71 -16.06
CA ASN A 126 -14.09 -11.67 -17.52
C ASN A 126 -15.34 -11.00 -18.08
N ARG A 127 -15.28 -10.60 -19.36
CA ARG A 127 -16.45 -10.08 -20.07
C ARG A 127 -17.55 -11.16 -20.09
N GLY A 128 -18.72 -10.81 -19.56
CA GLY A 128 -19.86 -11.72 -19.43
C GLY A 128 -20.07 -12.28 -18.02
N ASP A 129 -19.07 -12.14 -17.13
CA ASP A 129 -19.24 -12.48 -15.72
C ASP A 129 -20.14 -11.44 -15.03
N GLU A 130 -20.89 -11.89 -14.02
CA GLU A 130 -21.61 -10.99 -13.13
C GLU A 130 -20.63 -10.06 -12.41
N GLY A 131 -20.96 -8.77 -12.37
CA GLY A 131 -20.13 -7.72 -11.78
C GLY A 131 -19.05 -7.16 -12.72
N PHE A 132 -18.94 -7.64 -13.96
CA PHE A 132 -18.05 -7.04 -14.96
C PHE A 132 -18.44 -5.59 -15.24
N MET A 133 -17.51 -4.66 -15.02
CA MET A 133 -17.67 -3.24 -15.34
C MET A 133 -16.95 -2.93 -16.66
N ASP A 134 -17.61 -2.27 -17.62
CA ASP A 134 -16.95 -1.91 -18.88
C ASP A 134 -15.76 -0.97 -18.63
N PRO A 135 -14.50 -1.37 -18.90
CA PRO A 135 -13.36 -0.50 -18.61
C PRO A 135 -13.33 0.79 -19.42
N HIS A 136 -14.00 0.84 -20.59
CA HIS A 136 -14.07 2.03 -21.43
C HIS A 136 -14.69 3.23 -20.72
N GLN A 137 -15.48 3.02 -19.66
CA GLN A 137 -16.01 4.13 -18.88
C GLN A 137 -14.94 4.85 -18.02
N PHE A 138 -13.76 4.24 -17.83
CA PHE A 138 -12.68 4.77 -16.98
C PHE A 138 -11.52 5.39 -17.77
N TYR A 139 -11.60 5.47 -19.11
CA TYR A 139 -10.59 6.14 -19.93
C TYR A 139 -11.21 6.79 -21.18
N ASN A 140 -10.71 7.95 -21.58
CA ASN A 140 -11.36 8.83 -22.56
C ASN A 140 -10.77 8.76 -23.98
N ASN A 141 -10.09 7.67 -24.37
CA ASN A 141 -9.34 7.63 -25.62
C ASN A 141 -9.98 6.71 -26.69
N PRO A 142 -10.58 7.25 -27.77
CA PRO A 142 -11.37 6.47 -28.75
C PRO A 142 -10.60 5.50 -29.66
N GLY A 143 -9.30 5.26 -29.45
CA GLY A 143 -8.45 4.40 -30.29
C GLY A 143 -7.71 3.29 -29.54
N GLU A 144 -7.96 3.13 -28.25
CA GLU A 144 -7.23 2.19 -27.41
C GLU A 144 -7.80 0.77 -27.45
N ASN A 145 -6.93 -0.21 -27.14
CA ASN A 145 -7.21 -1.64 -27.18
C ASN A 145 -8.53 -1.97 -26.45
N PRO A 146 -9.53 -2.61 -27.10
CA PRO A 146 -10.81 -2.98 -26.47
C PRO A 146 -10.68 -4.06 -25.39
N ASN A 147 -9.48 -4.65 -25.22
CA ASN A 147 -9.14 -5.60 -24.16
C ASN A 147 -8.38 -4.94 -22.99
N ARG A 148 -8.33 -3.60 -22.92
CA ARG A 148 -7.76 -2.85 -21.80
C ARG A 148 -8.67 -2.97 -20.57
N GLY A 149 -8.11 -3.07 -19.37
CA GLY A 149 -8.87 -3.06 -18.11
C GLY A 149 -9.17 -4.44 -17.55
N ASN A 150 -8.13 -5.08 -17.04
CA ASN A 150 -8.21 -6.29 -16.25
C ASN A 150 -8.97 -6.03 -14.95
N GLN A 151 -9.77 -7.02 -14.54
CA GLN A 151 -10.59 -6.94 -13.34
C GLN A 151 -10.35 -8.15 -12.43
N PHE A 152 -10.12 -7.89 -11.16
CA PHE A 152 -9.81 -8.92 -10.18
C PHE A 152 -10.65 -8.72 -8.92
N ILE A 153 -11.09 -9.83 -8.32
CA ILE A 153 -11.48 -9.83 -6.92
C ILE A 153 -10.23 -10.16 -6.11
N LEU A 154 -9.87 -9.25 -5.21
CA LEU A 154 -8.74 -9.38 -4.30
C LEU A 154 -9.27 -9.50 -2.87
N ARG A 155 -8.61 -10.34 -2.07
CA ARG A 155 -8.85 -10.43 -0.63
C ARG A 155 -7.58 -10.09 0.13
N LYS A 156 -7.67 -9.37 1.23
CA LYS A 156 -6.51 -9.09 2.08
C LYS A 156 -5.87 -10.40 2.55
N ALA A 157 -4.55 -10.47 2.44
CA ALA A 157 -3.79 -11.52 3.10
C ALA A 157 -3.80 -11.26 4.61
N ASN A 158 -3.90 -12.33 5.39
CA ASN A 158 -3.83 -12.24 6.85
C ASN A 158 -3.05 -13.42 7.44
N LYS A 159 -1.88 -13.68 6.85
CA LYS A 159 -0.98 -14.74 7.35
C LYS A 159 -0.17 -14.21 8.52
N LYS A 160 -0.21 -14.94 9.63
CA LYS A 160 0.57 -14.67 10.83
C LYS A 160 1.49 -15.86 11.14
N THR A 161 2.75 -15.55 11.45
CA THR A 161 3.73 -16.53 11.90
C THR A 161 4.41 -16.02 13.16
N LEU A 162 4.35 -16.80 14.23
CA LEU A 162 5.06 -16.52 15.48
C LEU A 162 6.52 -16.91 15.32
N VAL A 163 7.42 -16.04 15.78
CA VAL A 163 8.86 -16.32 15.85
C VAL A 163 9.23 -16.58 17.30
N GLN A 164 9.72 -17.79 17.57
CA GLN A 164 10.13 -18.16 18.92
C GLN A 164 11.33 -17.32 19.36
N ASN A 165 11.35 -16.92 20.62
CA ASN A 165 12.49 -16.26 21.27
C ASN A 165 12.53 -16.62 22.75
N GLN A 166 13.69 -16.41 23.38
CA GLN A 166 13.95 -16.79 24.76
C GLN A 166 13.56 -15.72 25.80
N HIS A 167 13.05 -14.57 25.35
CA HIS A 167 12.93 -13.35 26.17
C HIS A 167 11.48 -12.92 26.43
N GLY A 168 10.51 -13.77 26.08
CA GLY A 168 9.09 -13.51 26.31
C GLY A 168 8.52 -12.33 25.49
N VAL A 169 9.21 -11.92 24.43
CA VAL A 169 8.78 -10.87 23.50
C VAL A 169 7.79 -11.47 22.50
N ASP A 170 6.69 -10.78 22.18
CA ASP A 170 5.79 -11.23 21.11
C ASP A 170 6.38 -10.87 19.74
N VAL A 171 7.02 -11.83 19.07
CA VAL A 171 7.63 -11.61 17.75
C VAL A 171 6.78 -12.29 16.67
N GLN A 172 6.34 -11.52 15.68
CA GLN A 172 5.49 -12.03 14.60
C GLN A 172 5.92 -11.53 13.24
N ILE A 173 5.85 -12.41 12.24
CA ILE A 173 5.88 -12.05 10.82
C ILE A 173 4.44 -12.02 10.32
N LEU A 174 4.04 -10.89 9.74
CA LEU A 174 2.67 -10.58 9.36
C LEU A 174 2.62 -10.22 7.87
N GLN A 175 1.94 -11.04 7.07
CA GLN A 175 1.67 -10.73 5.67
C GLN A 175 0.41 -9.87 5.58
N ARG A 176 0.58 -8.57 5.85
CA ARG A 176 -0.43 -7.51 5.75
C ARG A 176 0.25 -6.15 5.88
N SER A 177 -0.48 -5.08 5.59
CA SER A 177 0.04 -3.73 5.76
C SER A 177 0.21 -3.34 7.23
N LEU A 178 1.37 -2.76 7.56
CA LEU A 178 1.63 -2.20 8.90
C LEU A 178 0.65 -1.09 9.27
N TRP A 179 0.09 -0.40 8.27
CA TRP A 179 -0.80 0.74 8.48
C TRP A 179 -2.18 0.34 9.03
N GLU A 180 -2.55 -0.94 8.94
CA GLU A 180 -3.75 -1.47 9.57
C GLU A 180 -3.63 -1.54 11.09
N ASP A 181 -2.39 -1.56 11.57
CA ASP A 181 -2.04 -1.69 12.97
C ASP A 181 -1.38 -0.40 13.50
N GLU A 182 -1.43 0.72 12.77
CA GLU A 182 -0.73 1.96 13.11
C GLU A 182 -1.00 2.42 14.55
N SER A 183 -2.26 2.34 15.02
CA SER A 183 -2.66 2.83 16.35
C SER A 183 -2.15 1.99 17.52
N ARG A 184 -1.65 0.77 17.28
CA ARG A 184 -1.11 -0.12 18.33
C ARG A 184 0.42 -0.14 18.38
N LEU A 185 1.08 0.58 17.48
CA LEU A 185 2.54 0.60 17.35
C LEU A 185 3.09 1.89 17.95
N ASP A 186 4.18 1.76 18.71
CA ASP A 186 4.87 2.92 19.29
C ASP A 186 6.04 3.36 18.38
N PHE A 187 6.47 2.49 17.47
CA PHE A 187 7.58 2.71 16.56
C PHE A 187 7.28 2.06 15.21
N ILE A 188 7.26 2.86 14.15
CA ILE A 188 7.10 2.41 12.77
C ILE A 188 8.36 2.73 11.99
N ALA A 189 8.92 1.74 11.32
CA ALA A 189 10.15 1.93 10.55
C ALA A 189 10.19 1.11 9.27
N PHE A 190 10.62 1.74 8.19
CA PHE A 190 10.94 1.09 6.92
C PHE A 190 11.85 2.00 6.08
N PRO A 191 12.57 1.47 5.08
CA PRO A 191 13.44 2.28 4.23
C PRO A 191 12.66 3.37 3.48
N LEU A 192 13.05 4.64 3.63
CA LEU A 192 12.43 5.76 2.91
C LEU A 192 13.20 6.08 1.62
N THR A 193 13.22 5.11 0.71
CA THR A 193 14.06 5.14 -0.50
C THR A 193 13.53 6.04 -1.63
N SER A 194 12.27 6.44 -1.59
CA SER A 194 11.67 7.27 -2.64
C SER A 194 12.23 8.69 -2.60
N ARG A 195 13.01 9.04 -3.64
CA ARG A 195 13.54 10.38 -3.88
C ARG A 195 12.72 11.18 -4.88
N HIS A 196 11.56 10.65 -5.28
CA HIS A 196 10.70 11.32 -6.24
C HIS A 196 10.04 12.54 -5.60
N GLU A 197 10.18 13.71 -6.23
CA GLU A 197 9.49 14.92 -5.80
C GLU A 197 8.00 14.80 -6.12
N LEU A 198 7.12 15.08 -5.16
CA LEU A 198 5.67 15.23 -5.41
C LEU A 198 5.46 16.34 -6.44
N LEU A 199 4.92 15.98 -7.61
CA LEU A 199 4.70 16.95 -8.68
C LEU A 199 3.61 17.97 -8.28
N ASN A 200 3.74 19.19 -8.80
CA ASN A 200 2.80 20.31 -8.65
C ASN A 200 2.67 20.93 -7.24
N GLY A 201 3.78 20.96 -6.50
CA GLY A 201 3.96 21.81 -5.31
C GLY A 201 3.80 21.07 -3.99
N SER A 202 4.37 21.62 -2.93
CA SER A 202 4.26 21.06 -1.59
C SER A 202 2.86 21.24 -1.02
N GLU A 203 2.18 20.16 -0.65
CA GLU A 203 1.11 20.25 0.33
C GLU A 203 1.77 20.24 1.72
N GLN A 204 1.47 21.24 2.56
CA GLN A 204 2.03 21.38 3.92
C GLN A 204 3.58 21.47 4.00
N GLY A 205 4.26 21.87 2.92
CA GLY A 205 5.73 21.90 2.89
C GLY A 205 6.37 20.52 2.66
N ILE A 206 5.59 19.52 2.30
CA ILE A 206 6.06 18.16 1.98
C ILE A 206 6.28 18.04 0.48
N HIS A 207 7.49 17.63 0.09
CA HIS A 207 7.96 17.59 -1.30
C HIS A 207 8.24 16.17 -1.79
N SER A 208 8.20 15.14 -0.95
CA SER A 208 8.42 13.74 -1.37
C SER A 208 7.60 12.76 -0.53
N PRO A 209 7.35 11.52 -1.02
CA PRO A 209 6.77 10.47 -0.19
C PRO A 209 7.60 10.16 1.07
N ALA A 210 8.93 10.25 0.98
CA ALA A 210 9.80 10.09 2.14
C ALA A 210 9.55 11.17 3.19
N GLU A 211 9.45 12.44 2.78
CA GLU A 211 9.09 13.53 3.70
C GLU A 211 7.69 13.35 4.29
N PHE A 212 6.71 12.89 3.50
CA PHE A 212 5.37 12.60 4.00
C PHE A 212 5.41 11.61 5.17
N PHE A 213 6.10 10.48 5.01
CA PHE A 213 6.21 9.48 6.07
C PHE A 213 7.04 9.95 7.27
N ARG A 214 8.09 10.76 7.06
CA ARG A 214 8.82 11.40 8.18
C ARG A 214 7.90 12.31 9.00
N HIS A 215 7.02 13.07 8.37
CA HIS A 215 6.03 13.90 9.08
C HIS A 215 5.02 13.06 9.88
N LYS A 216 4.76 11.81 9.48
CA LYS A 216 3.96 10.86 10.26
C LYS A 216 4.74 10.15 11.38
N GLY A 217 6.02 10.48 11.56
CA GLY A 217 6.87 9.86 12.59
C GLY A 217 7.47 8.50 12.19
N VAL A 218 7.49 8.15 10.91
CA VAL A 218 8.19 6.95 10.42
C VAL A 218 9.69 7.14 10.51
N MET A 219 10.39 6.14 11.05
CA MET A 219 11.85 6.11 11.11
C MET A 219 12.44 5.50 9.84
N ASP A 220 13.41 6.19 9.27
CA ASP A 220 14.14 5.74 8.09
C ASP A 220 15.26 4.77 8.51
N ILE A 221 15.17 3.54 8.01
CA ILE A 221 16.10 2.45 8.38
C ILE A 221 16.90 1.91 7.18
N GLU A 222 16.94 2.63 6.05
CA GLU A 222 17.59 2.16 4.81
C GLU A 222 19.01 1.61 5.02
N ASN A 223 19.77 2.23 5.93
CA ASN A 223 21.19 1.90 6.18
C ASN A 223 21.46 1.45 7.62
N LEU A 224 20.42 1.08 8.38
CA LEU A 224 20.56 0.63 9.76
C LEU A 224 20.55 -0.90 9.85
N THR A 225 21.46 -1.44 10.64
CA THR A 225 21.43 -2.82 11.12
C THR A 225 20.27 -3.01 12.08
N PHE A 226 19.87 -4.27 12.32
CA PHE A 226 18.80 -4.53 13.27
C PHE A 226 19.16 -4.11 14.71
N TYR A 227 20.43 -4.23 15.12
CA TYR A 227 20.90 -3.68 16.39
C TYR A 227 20.66 -2.18 16.52
N GLU A 228 21.06 -1.40 15.51
CA GLU A 228 20.87 0.05 15.52
C GLU A 228 19.39 0.44 15.54
N ILE A 229 18.52 -0.35 14.89
CA ILE A 229 17.06 -0.15 14.94
C ILE A 229 16.53 -0.39 16.36
N LEU A 230 16.95 -1.48 17.02
CA LEU A 230 16.52 -1.78 18.39
C LEU A 230 17.04 -0.73 19.39
N ASP A 231 18.30 -0.30 19.27
CA ASP A 231 18.87 0.74 20.12
C ASP A 231 18.14 2.08 19.96
N LEU A 232 17.82 2.46 18.72
CA LEU A 232 17.03 3.66 18.43
C LEU A 232 15.62 3.55 19.04
N ALA A 233 14.95 2.41 18.87
CA ALA A 233 13.61 2.20 19.43
C ALA A 233 13.62 2.25 20.97
N HIS A 234 14.62 1.64 21.61
CA HIS A 234 14.81 1.73 23.06
C HIS A 234 15.07 3.16 23.53
N HIS A 235 15.92 3.91 22.82
CA HIS A 235 16.20 5.31 23.15
C HIS A 235 14.93 6.17 23.12
N LEU A 236 14.00 5.87 22.21
CA LEU A 236 12.70 6.51 22.11
C LEU A 236 11.64 5.95 23.08
N GLY A 237 11.98 4.92 23.87
CA GLY A 237 11.07 4.30 24.83
C GLY A 237 9.97 3.45 24.20
N ALA A 238 10.11 3.03 22.95
CA ALA A 238 9.12 2.23 22.24
C ALA A 238 9.05 0.79 22.81
N GLN A 239 7.84 0.24 22.91
CA GLN A 239 7.63 -1.13 23.38
C GLN A 239 7.06 -2.05 22.29
N LYS A 240 6.35 -1.49 21.31
CA LYS A 240 5.73 -2.21 20.19
C LYS A 240 6.23 -1.70 18.85
N LEU A 241 7.05 -2.50 18.18
CA LEU A 241 7.71 -2.13 16.92
C LEU A 241 6.95 -2.70 15.74
N GLY A 242 6.77 -1.90 14.69
CA GLY A 242 6.33 -2.33 13.38
C GLY A 242 7.38 -2.00 12.33
N LEU A 243 7.96 -3.05 11.76
CA LEU A 243 9.03 -2.95 10.79
C LEU A 243 8.52 -3.41 9.43
N GLY A 244 8.71 -2.58 8.39
CA GLY A 244 8.58 -2.98 6.99
C GLY A 244 9.89 -3.59 6.47
N PRO A 245 9.89 -4.22 5.29
CA PRO A 245 11.08 -4.92 4.80
C PRO A 245 12.29 -3.99 4.62
N TRP A 246 13.44 -4.41 5.13
CA TRP A 246 14.73 -3.73 5.00
C TRP A 246 15.86 -4.75 4.76
N ASN A 247 17.12 -4.33 4.77
CA ASN A 247 18.28 -5.23 4.71
C ASN A 247 18.42 -6.15 3.48
N LYS A 248 17.77 -5.81 2.35
CA LYS A 248 17.92 -6.51 1.06
C LYS A 248 17.76 -8.04 1.18
N ASP A 249 16.78 -8.48 1.97
CA ASP A 249 16.44 -9.89 2.22
C ASP A 249 17.45 -10.73 3.02
N GLN A 250 18.46 -10.10 3.63
CA GLN A 250 19.42 -10.78 4.51
C GLN A 250 18.90 -10.78 5.95
N TYR A 251 18.09 -11.77 6.33
CA TYR A 251 17.41 -11.81 7.64
C TYR A 251 17.92 -12.92 8.58
N ARG A 252 18.92 -13.70 8.18
CA ARG A 252 19.57 -14.64 9.10
C ARG A 252 20.10 -13.97 10.37
N GLU A 253 20.86 -12.87 10.24
CA GLU A 253 21.40 -12.15 11.39
C GLU A 253 20.27 -11.60 12.28
N VAL A 254 19.17 -11.15 11.67
CA VAL A 254 17.99 -10.70 12.41
C VAL A 254 17.43 -11.80 13.29
N PHE A 255 17.34 -13.04 12.77
CA PHE A 255 16.89 -14.18 13.57
C PHE A 255 17.82 -14.45 14.77
N GLU A 256 19.14 -14.37 14.60
CA GLU A 256 20.11 -14.55 15.68
C GLU A 256 19.96 -13.47 16.77
N ILE A 257 19.75 -12.21 16.36
CA ILE A 257 19.53 -11.08 17.28
C ILE A 257 18.23 -11.27 18.07
N LEU A 258 17.16 -11.79 17.44
CA LEU A 258 15.91 -12.11 18.12
C LEU A 258 16.07 -13.14 19.25
N GLN A 259 17.11 -13.99 19.20
CA GLN A 259 17.45 -14.93 20.28
C GLN A 259 18.31 -14.30 21.38
N SER A 260 18.86 -13.10 21.17
CA SER A 260 19.76 -12.43 22.09
C SER A 260 19.03 -11.52 23.08
N ASN A 261 19.70 -11.13 24.18
CA ASN A 261 19.14 -10.20 25.16
C ASN A 261 18.85 -8.78 24.61
N HIS A 262 19.26 -8.45 23.38
CA HIS A 262 19.04 -7.12 22.81
C HIS A 262 17.57 -6.82 22.50
N VAL A 263 16.72 -7.85 22.41
CA VAL A 263 15.27 -7.65 22.30
C VAL A 263 14.58 -7.51 23.66
N ALA A 264 15.31 -7.71 24.77
CA ALA A 264 14.73 -7.55 26.10
C ALA A 264 14.31 -6.09 26.32
N GLY A 265 13.10 -5.88 26.83
CA GLY A 265 12.52 -4.55 27.03
C GLY A 265 11.36 -4.24 26.07
N PHE A 266 11.30 -4.91 24.92
CA PHE A 266 10.15 -4.82 24.02
C PHE A 266 9.01 -5.73 24.48
N GLN A 267 7.77 -5.25 24.30
CA GLN A 267 6.59 -6.10 24.42
C GLN A 267 6.37 -6.90 23.14
N SER A 268 6.57 -6.26 21.97
CA SER A 268 6.28 -6.89 20.68
C SER A 268 7.13 -6.33 19.54
N ILE A 269 7.52 -7.21 18.62
CA ILE A 269 8.22 -6.85 17.38
C ILE A 269 7.47 -7.50 16.21
N TYR A 270 6.92 -6.66 15.33
CA TYR A 270 6.12 -7.07 14.19
C TYR A 270 6.87 -6.79 12.89
N PHE A 271 7.08 -7.83 12.09
CA PHE A 271 7.66 -7.76 10.75
C PHE A 271 6.54 -7.80 9.72
N TYR A 272 6.17 -6.66 9.17
CA TYR A 272 5.07 -6.52 8.21
C TYR A 272 5.60 -6.59 6.79
N HIS A 273 4.96 -7.39 5.96
CA HIS A 273 5.25 -7.42 4.53
C HIS A 273 4.00 -7.58 3.71
N LEU A 274 4.13 -7.16 2.46
CA LEU A 274 3.08 -7.27 1.46
C LEU A 274 3.37 -8.42 0.49
N SER A 275 4.64 -8.57 0.09
CA SER A 275 5.07 -9.59 -0.86
C SER A 275 5.40 -10.89 -0.12
N PRO A 276 4.96 -12.06 -0.60
CA PRO A 276 5.35 -13.36 -0.04
C PRO A 276 6.86 -13.66 -0.18
N ASN A 277 7.61 -12.76 -0.81
CA ASN A 277 9.05 -12.91 -0.99
C ASN A 277 9.87 -12.16 0.07
N ASP A 278 9.24 -11.24 0.79
CA ASP A 278 9.88 -10.53 1.89
C ASP A 278 10.07 -11.48 3.08
N TYR A 279 11.13 -11.28 3.86
CA TYR A 279 11.45 -12.05 5.08
C TYR A 279 11.59 -13.58 4.88
N ARG A 280 11.79 -14.07 3.65
CA ARG A 280 11.94 -15.51 3.37
C ARG A 280 12.96 -16.22 4.26
N GLU A 281 14.12 -15.60 4.49
CA GLU A 281 15.15 -16.16 5.38
C GLU A 281 14.68 -16.24 6.83
N LEU A 282 13.92 -15.24 7.31
CA LEU A 282 13.38 -15.22 8.66
C LEU A 282 12.33 -16.32 8.85
N TYR A 283 11.44 -16.51 7.86
CA TYR A 283 10.52 -17.66 7.81
C TYR A 283 11.27 -18.99 7.90
N HIS A 284 12.30 -19.17 7.06
CA HIS A 284 13.06 -20.42 7.00
C HIS A 284 13.82 -20.73 8.30
N CYS A 285 14.47 -19.73 8.91
CA CYS A 285 15.17 -19.91 10.17
C CYS A 285 14.18 -20.30 11.28
N ASN A 286 13.01 -19.66 11.33
CA ASN A 286 11.96 -19.98 12.30
C ASN A 286 11.40 -21.40 12.11
N GLU A 287 11.12 -21.83 10.87
CA GLU A 287 10.66 -23.19 10.59
C GLU A 287 11.70 -24.25 11.01
N THR A 288 12.99 -23.98 10.74
CA THR A 288 14.07 -24.89 11.11
C THR A 288 14.23 -25.01 12.62
N ALA A 289 14.12 -23.89 13.35
CA ALA A 289 14.19 -23.88 14.81
C ALA A 289 13.03 -24.62 15.48
N ASN A 290 11.84 -24.63 14.87
CA ASN A 290 10.67 -25.33 15.42
C ASN A 290 10.66 -26.85 15.18
N ASN A 291 11.53 -27.36 14.31
CA ASN A 291 11.65 -28.80 14.02
C ASN A 291 12.72 -29.51 14.87
N HIS A 292 13.33 -28.80 15.83
CA HIS A 292 14.37 -29.28 16.75
C HIS A 292 13.94 -29.06 18.20
#